data_AF-A0A7J9KD49-F1
#
_entry.id   AF-A0A7J9KD49-F1
#
_cell.length_a   1.000
_cell.length_b   1.000
_cell.length_c   1.000
_cell.angle_alpha   90.00
_cell.angle_beta   90.00
_cell.angle_gamma   90.00
#
_symmetry.space_group_name_H-M   'P 1'
#
loop_
_entity.id
_entity.type
_entity.pdbx_description
1 polymer ?
#
loop_
_entity_poly.entity_id
_entity_poly.type
_entity_poly.pdbx_seq_one_letter_code
_entity_poly.pdbx_strand_id
1 'polypeptide(L)'
;SPAEFFAENKNIAGFDNPGKCLYTTVRELVENALDSAEAISELPVIEITIEEIVKSKFNSMIGLVDRERVDEALYDDYETAKAREKRLAKEARAQEIQAKNAALGKKVKEHAVSKSSKGRGEASFYRVTCRDNGRGMPHDDIPNMFGRVLSGTKYGLKQTRGKFGLGAKMALIWSKMSTGLPIEISSSMRGQNYLSFCRLDIDIHRNIPHIHLHEKRDNKDKWHGAEIQVVIEGNWTTYRSKILHYMRQMAVITPYAQFLFKFVSDAPDKNVTIKFARRTDVMPPVPVETKHHPSSVDILLIKRLIAETSKQNLMQFLQHEFVNIGKPLAERLIGEMGPEFSPKMAVKSLTDQQIVRIHQLFRQAKFDDPSGDCLSPAGEYNLRLGIIKELHPDMVATYSGSAQVFEGHPFIVEAGVSVGGKDVKQGLNIFRFANRIPLLFEQGGDVVTRTALKRI
;
A
#
# COMPACT_ATOMS: atom_id res chain seq x y z
N SER A 1 -9.75 20.06 -4.86
CA SER A 1 -10.09 19.21 -3.68
C SER A 1 -8.94 18.25 -3.35
N PRO A 2 -8.94 17.47 -2.24
CA PRO A 2 -7.92 16.45 -2.01
C PRO A 2 -7.86 15.39 -3.13
N ALA A 3 -9.00 14.96 -3.66
CA ALA A 3 -9.05 13.99 -4.74
C ALA A 3 -8.44 14.55 -6.04
N GLU A 4 -8.73 15.80 -6.36
CA GLU A 4 -8.15 16.50 -7.52
C GLU A 4 -6.63 16.65 -7.41
N PHE A 5 -6.11 17.03 -6.23
CA PHE A 5 -4.67 17.10 -6.00
C PHE A 5 -3.97 15.77 -6.33
N PHE A 6 -4.53 14.64 -5.90
CA PHE A 6 -3.95 13.32 -6.17
C PHE A 6 -4.17 12.84 -7.62
N ALA A 7 -5.25 13.27 -8.27
CA ALA A 7 -5.49 13.02 -9.69
C ALA A 7 -4.46 13.74 -10.58
N GLU A 8 -4.06 14.94 -10.20
CA GLU A 8 -3.03 15.72 -10.90
C GLU A 8 -1.60 15.27 -10.54
N ASN A 9 -1.36 14.86 -9.30
CA ASN A 9 -0.03 14.51 -8.77
C ASN A 9 0.14 12.99 -8.56
N LYS A 10 -0.10 12.21 -9.62
CA LYS A 10 -0.15 10.74 -9.58
C LYS A 10 1.15 10.06 -9.10
N ASN A 11 2.28 10.71 -9.37
CA ASN A 11 3.61 10.27 -8.95
C ASN A 11 3.76 10.21 -7.42
N ILE A 12 3.12 11.13 -6.68
CA ILE A 12 3.18 11.17 -5.21
C ILE A 12 2.58 9.90 -4.59
N ALA A 13 1.51 9.37 -5.20
CA ALA A 13 0.84 8.16 -4.75
C ALA A 13 1.43 6.86 -5.35
N GLY A 14 2.44 6.96 -6.21
CA GLY A 14 3.03 5.80 -6.87
C GLY A 14 2.22 5.25 -8.04
N PHE A 15 1.39 6.08 -8.69
CA PHE A 15 0.60 5.77 -9.88
C PHE A 15 1.16 6.50 -11.13
N ASP A 16 2.48 6.52 -11.27
CA ASP A 16 3.19 7.28 -12.33
C ASP A 16 3.18 6.58 -13.71
N ASN A 17 3.07 5.24 -13.74
CA ASN A 17 3.04 4.45 -14.96
C ASN A 17 2.14 3.22 -14.79
N PRO A 18 1.51 2.71 -15.87
CA PRO A 18 0.53 1.62 -15.79
C PRO A 18 1.05 0.38 -15.02
N GLY A 19 2.30 0.00 -15.25
CA GLY A 19 2.89 -1.15 -14.57
C GLY A 19 3.02 -0.95 -13.05
N LYS A 20 3.44 0.24 -12.61
CA LYS A 20 3.50 0.57 -11.18
C LYS A 20 2.10 0.72 -10.58
N CYS A 21 1.12 1.22 -11.33
CA CYS A 21 -0.28 1.27 -10.89
C CYS A 21 -0.83 -0.12 -10.54
N LEU A 22 -0.54 -1.13 -11.37
CA LEU A 22 -0.94 -2.52 -11.11
C LEU A 22 -0.30 -3.06 -9.82
N TYR A 23 1.02 -2.87 -9.68
CA TYR A 23 1.75 -3.24 -8.46
C TYR A 23 1.20 -2.54 -7.22
N THR A 24 1.04 -1.22 -7.27
CA THR A 24 0.60 -0.40 -6.14
C THR A 24 -0.82 -0.80 -5.73
N THR A 25 -1.71 -1.07 -6.68
CA THR A 25 -3.07 -1.55 -6.39
C THR A 25 -3.05 -2.87 -5.62
N VAL A 26 -2.27 -3.86 -6.07
CA VAL A 26 -2.12 -5.14 -5.35
C VAL A 26 -1.58 -4.90 -3.93
N ARG A 27 -0.52 -4.09 -3.81
CA ARG A 27 0.09 -3.75 -2.52
C ARG A 27 -0.95 -3.14 -1.56
N GLU A 28 -1.64 -2.09 -1.96
CA GLU A 28 -2.59 -1.38 -1.09
C GLU A 28 -3.76 -2.27 -0.67
N LEU A 29 -4.25 -3.15 -1.55
CA LEU A 29 -5.32 -4.08 -1.21
C LEU A 29 -4.86 -5.16 -0.23
N VAL A 30 -3.66 -5.74 -0.44
CA VAL A 30 -3.07 -6.74 0.47
C VAL A 30 -2.79 -6.16 1.85
N GLU A 31 -2.24 -4.94 1.92
CA GLU A 31 -1.94 -4.29 3.19
C GLU A 31 -3.21 -4.01 4.01
N ASN A 32 -4.27 -3.53 3.37
CA ASN A 32 -5.55 -3.29 4.04
C ASN A 32 -6.23 -4.61 4.49
N ALA A 33 -6.14 -5.67 3.69
CA ALA A 33 -6.63 -6.98 4.05
C ALA A 33 -5.91 -7.56 5.29
N LEU A 34 -4.59 -7.44 5.36
CA LEU A 34 -3.80 -7.85 6.52
C LEU A 34 -4.16 -7.03 7.76
N ASP A 35 -4.20 -5.70 7.65
CA ASP A 35 -4.59 -4.82 8.75
C ASP A 35 -6.02 -5.16 9.25
N SER A 36 -6.94 -5.50 8.34
CA SER A 36 -8.33 -5.84 8.65
C SER A 36 -8.47 -7.16 9.43
N ALA A 37 -7.72 -8.20 9.07
CA ALA A 37 -7.71 -9.48 9.77
C ALA A 37 -6.98 -9.41 11.11
N GLU A 38 -5.81 -8.78 11.14
CA GLU A 38 -5.03 -8.61 12.39
C GLU A 38 -5.77 -7.76 13.42
N ALA A 39 -6.57 -6.77 13.00
CA ALA A 39 -7.33 -5.92 13.92
C ALA A 39 -8.37 -6.70 14.75
N ILE A 40 -8.82 -7.86 14.29
CA ILE A 40 -9.74 -8.74 15.02
C ILE A 40 -9.06 -10.01 15.54
N SER A 41 -7.71 -10.06 15.51
CA SER A 41 -6.93 -11.23 15.88
C SER A 41 -7.35 -12.50 15.13
N GLU A 42 -7.73 -12.36 13.86
CA GLU A 42 -8.03 -13.48 12.96
C GLU A 42 -6.80 -13.78 12.10
N LEU A 43 -6.47 -15.06 11.94
CA LEU A 43 -5.32 -15.45 11.11
C LEU A 43 -5.61 -15.15 9.63
N PRO A 44 -4.84 -14.27 8.95
CA PRO A 44 -5.21 -13.78 7.62
C PRO A 44 -5.24 -14.88 6.56
N VAL A 45 -6.32 -14.90 5.78
CA VAL A 45 -6.51 -15.68 4.56
C VAL A 45 -6.86 -14.70 3.45
N ILE A 46 -5.94 -14.49 2.51
CA ILE A 46 -6.05 -13.45 1.50
C ILE A 46 -5.93 -14.08 0.11
N GLU A 47 -6.92 -13.84 -0.73
CA GLU A 47 -6.95 -14.27 -2.12
C GLU A 47 -6.83 -13.06 -3.06
N ILE A 48 -5.79 -13.06 -3.89
CA ILE A 48 -5.52 -12.01 -4.87
C ILE A 48 -5.62 -12.61 -6.26
N THR A 49 -6.53 -12.09 -7.06
CA THR A 49 -6.70 -12.48 -8.46
C THR A 49 -6.44 -11.29 -9.38
N ILE A 50 -5.59 -11.46 -10.38
CA ILE A 50 -5.38 -10.51 -11.47
C ILE A 50 -5.88 -11.19 -12.75
N GLU A 51 -6.96 -10.67 -13.31
CA GLU A 51 -7.54 -11.13 -14.58
C GLU A 51 -7.16 -10.14 -15.69
N GLU A 52 -6.55 -10.64 -16.76
CA GLU A 52 -6.31 -9.88 -17.99
C GLU A 52 -7.63 -9.66 -18.75
N ILE A 53 -7.90 -8.41 -19.14
CA ILE A 53 -9.09 -8.04 -19.90
C ILE A 53 -8.67 -7.69 -21.32
N VAL A 54 -9.14 -8.48 -22.29
CA VAL A 54 -8.96 -8.20 -23.71
C VAL A 54 -9.72 -6.94 -24.12
N LYS A 55 -9.19 -6.20 -25.09
CA LYS A 55 -9.75 -4.94 -25.57
C LYS A 55 -11.23 -4.99 -25.94
N SER A 56 -11.70 -6.04 -26.62
CA SER A 56 -13.12 -6.21 -26.97
C SER A 56 -14.01 -6.33 -25.72
N LYS A 57 -13.57 -7.12 -24.73
CA LYS A 57 -14.24 -7.25 -23.42
C LYS A 57 -14.23 -5.92 -22.67
N PHE A 58 -13.11 -5.20 -22.69
CA PHE A 58 -13.02 -3.87 -22.10
C PHE A 58 -13.98 -2.88 -22.76
N ASN A 59 -13.97 -2.77 -24.09
CA ASN A 59 -14.86 -1.87 -24.84
C ASN A 59 -16.33 -2.18 -24.54
N SER A 60 -16.70 -3.45 -24.48
CA SER A 60 -18.04 -3.87 -24.09
C SER A 60 -18.41 -3.41 -22.67
N MET A 61 -17.47 -3.48 -21.71
CA MET A 61 -17.71 -3.04 -20.33
C MET A 61 -17.96 -1.53 -20.21
N ILE A 62 -17.34 -0.72 -21.08
CA ILE A 62 -17.53 0.74 -21.12
C ILE A 62 -18.63 1.17 -22.11
N GLY A 63 -19.38 0.21 -22.67
CA GLY A 63 -20.50 0.47 -23.59
C GLY A 63 -20.09 0.90 -25.00
N LEU A 64 -18.86 0.63 -25.41
CA LEU A 64 -18.37 0.88 -26.76
C LEU A 64 -18.51 -0.37 -27.64
N VAL A 65 -18.81 -0.12 -28.92
CA VAL A 65 -18.79 -1.14 -29.98
C VAL A 65 -17.52 -0.95 -30.80
N ASP A 66 -16.84 -2.05 -31.12
CA ASP A 66 -15.67 -2.02 -31.98
C ASP A 66 -16.07 -1.49 -33.37
N ARG A 67 -15.35 -0.47 -33.84
CA ARG A 67 -15.54 0.14 -35.17
C ARG A 67 -14.27 0.01 -35.98
N GLU A 68 -14.44 -0.22 -37.28
CA GLU A 68 -13.34 -0.17 -38.24
C GLU A 68 -12.80 1.27 -38.36
N ARG A 69 -11.49 1.38 -38.60
CA ARG A 69 -10.85 2.67 -38.84
C ARG A 69 -11.29 3.19 -40.20
N VAL A 70 -11.89 4.38 -40.23
CA VAL A 70 -12.38 5.00 -41.49
C VAL A 70 -11.27 5.80 -42.18
N ASP A 71 -10.48 6.53 -41.41
CA ASP A 71 -9.32 7.26 -41.90
C ASP A 71 -8.07 6.75 -41.18
N GLU A 72 -7.31 5.89 -41.86
CA GLU A 72 -6.10 5.30 -41.30
C GLU A 72 -5.05 6.36 -40.99
N ALA A 73 -5.03 7.51 -41.68
CA ALA A 73 -4.01 8.55 -41.51
C ALA A 73 -4.10 9.30 -40.17
N LEU A 74 -5.21 9.15 -39.44
CA LEU A 74 -5.38 9.73 -38.10
C LEU A 74 -4.63 8.97 -37.00
N TYR A 75 -4.13 7.77 -37.28
CA TYR A 75 -3.53 6.90 -36.27
C TYR A 75 -2.00 6.95 -36.33
N ASP A 76 -1.35 6.92 -35.15
CA ASP A 76 0.12 7.00 -35.02
C ASP A 76 0.88 5.82 -35.66
N ASP A 77 0.18 4.71 -35.90
CA ASP A 77 0.69 3.52 -36.61
C ASP A 77 0.46 3.58 -38.13
N TYR A 78 -0.12 4.68 -38.63
CA TYR A 78 -0.24 4.92 -40.06
C TYR A 78 1.13 4.98 -40.72
N GLU A 79 1.32 4.12 -41.71
CA GLU A 79 2.56 4.03 -42.46
C GLU A 79 2.24 4.23 -43.94
N THR A 80 2.86 5.23 -44.57
CA THR A 80 2.74 5.41 -46.03
C THR A 80 3.23 4.17 -46.76
N ALA A 81 2.68 3.87 -47.94
CA ALA A 81 3.06 2.68 -48.72
C ALA A 81 4.59 2.55 -48.91
N LYS A 82 5.27 3.68 -49.16
CA LYS A 82 6.73 3.77 -49.29
C LYS A 82 7.48 3.45 -47.99
N ALA A 83 6.96 3.87 -46.84
CA ALA A 83 7.54 3.55 -45.53
C ALA A 83 7.33 2.07 -45.17
N ARG A 84 6.14 1.54 -45.45
CA ARG A 84 5.80 0.12 -45.25
C ARG A 84 6.69 -0.80 -46.08
N GLU A 85 6.88 -0.48 -47.36
CA GLU A 85 7.78 -1.22 -48.25
C GLU A 85 9.23 -1.22 -47.73
N LYS A 86 9.72 -0.05 -47.28
CA LYS A 86 11.06 0.09 -46.70
C LYS A 86 11.22 -0.71 -45.40
N ARG A 87 10.20 -0.76 -44.55
CA ARG A 87 10.20 -1.55 -43.30
C ARG A 87 10.21 -3.04 -43.60
N LEU A 88 9.32 -3.52 -44.47
CA LEU A 88 9.25 -4.92 -44.87
C LEU A 88 10.56 -5.38 -45.53
N ALA A 89 11.16 -4.57 -46.40
CA ALA A 89 12.47 -4.87 -46.99
C ALA A 89 13.59 -4.96 -45.94
N LYS A 90 13.53 -4.13 -44.88
CA LYS A 90 14.49 -4.17 -43.77
C LYS A 90 14.29 -5.40 -42.89
N GLU A 91 13.04 -5.76 -42.58
CA GLU A 91 12.69 -6.96 -41.82
C GLU A 91 13.08 -8.24 -42.58
N ALA A 92 12.81 -8.32 -43.88
CA ALA A 92 13.22 -9.44 -44.73
C ALA A 92 14.75 -9.62 -44.77
N ARG A 93 15.51 -8.53 -44.94
CA ARG A 93 16.98 -8.57 -44.86
C ARG A 93 17.47 -9.00 -43.47
N ALA A 94 16.82 -8.55 -42.40
CA ALA A 94 17.17 -8.94 -41.04
C ALA A 94 16.90 -10.42 -40.78
N GLN A 95 15.75 -10.94 -41.23
CA GLN A 95 15.41 -12.37 -41.16
C GLN A 95 16.38 -13.23 -41.97
N GLU A 96 16.77 -12.79 -43.17
CA GLU A 96 17.76 -13.50 -43.99
C GLU A 96 19.14 -13.56 -43.31
N ILE A 97 19.58 -12.45 -42.71
CA ILE A 97 20.81 -12.40 -41.90
C ILE A 97 20.70 -13.32 -40.67
N GLN A 98 19.54 -13.34 -40.01
CA GLN A 98 19.30 -14.18 -38.84
C GLN A 98 19.27 -15.67 -39.19
N ALA A 99 18.67 -16.04 -40.33
CA ALA A 99 18.67 -17.40 -40.87
C ALA A 99 20.08 -17.86 -41.26
N LYS A 100 20.88 -16.99 -41.91
CA LYS A 100 22.30 -17.28 -42.21
C LYS A 100 23.14 -17.43 -40.93
N ASN A 101 22.90 -16.62 -39.91
CA ASN A 101 23.60 -16.73 -38.63
C ASN A 101 23.21 -17.99 -37.85
N ALA A 102 21.95 -18.41 -37.92
CA ALA A 102 21.47 -19.67 -37.34
C ALA A 102 22.09 -20.90 -38.05
N ALA A 103 22.20 -20.86 -39.38
CA ALA A 103 22.86 -21.90 -40.17
C ALA A 103 24.38 -22.03 -39.88
N LEU A 104 25.03 -20.94 -39.42
CA LEU A 104 26.45 -20.90 -39.07
C LEU A 104 26.75 -21.25 -37.59
N GLY A 105 25.77 -21.73 -36.81
CA GLY A 105 25.96 -22.21 -35.43
C GLY A 105 26.35 -21.13 -34.41
N LYS A 106 26.25 -19.84 -34.75
CA LYS A 106 26.52 -18.75 -33.80
C LYS A 106 25.32 -18.58 -32.86
N LYS A 107 25.56 -18.48 -31.55
CA LYS A 107 24.51 -18.20 -30.54
C LYS A 107 23.74 -16.94 -30.94
N VAL A 108 22.47 -17.13 -31.28
CA VAL A 108 21.52 -16.07 -31.60
C VAL A 108 21.34 -15.21 -30.35
N LYS A 109 21.86 -13.99 -30.35
CA LYS A 109 21.35 -12.97 -29.43
C LYS A 109 19.93 -12.64 -29.89
N GLU A 110 18.93 -12.87 -29.05
CA GLU A 110 17.60 -12.31 -29.25
C GLU A 110 17.75 -10.79 -29.35
N HIS A 111 17.70 -10.26 -30.56
CA HIS A 111 17.49 -8.85 -30.75
C HIS A 111 16.01 -8.59 -30.57
N ALA A 112 15.71 -7.74 -29.57
CA ALA A 112 14.41 -7.16 -29.36
C ALA A 112 13.81 -6.75 -30.69
N VAL A 113 12.59 -7.23 -30.93
CA VAL A 113 11.72 -6.84 -32.06
C VAL A 113 11.95 -5.36 -32.35
N SER A 114 12.29 -5.05 -33.60
CA SER A 114 12.44 -3.69 -34.06
C SER A 114 11.25 -2.89 -33.56
N LYS A 115 11.49 -1.89 -32.70
CA LYS A 115 10.49 -0.91 -32.29
C LYS A 115 9.92 -0.29 -33.56
N SER A 116 8.82 -0.86 -34.06
CA SER A 116 7.82 -0.11 -34.80
C SER A 116 7.48 1.11 -33.95
N SER A 117 7.40 2.25 -34.61
CA SER A 117 7.01 3.59 -34.13
C SER A 117 6.71 3.76 -32.63
N LYS A 118 7.22 4.85 -32.04
CA LYS A 118 6.76 5.40 -30.75
C LYS A 118 5.29 5.86 -30.85
N GLY A 119 4.35 4.97 -31.15
CA GLY A 119 2.94 5.16 -30.84
C GLY A 119 2.75 5.01 -29.33
N ARG A 120 1.70 5.62 -28.77
CA ARG A 120 1.22 5.24 -27.43
C ARG A 120 0.96 3.73 -27.46
N GLY A 121 1.76 2.95 -26.72
CA GLY A 121 1.61 1.50 -26.67
C GLY A 121 0.17 1.11 -26.33
N GLU A 122 -0.32 0.01 -26.91
CA GLU A 122 -1.70 -0.42 -26.69
C GLU A 122 -1.94 -0.68 -25.20
N ALA A 123 -2.89 0.07 -24.62
CA ALA A 123 -3.23 -0.02 -23.21
C ALA A 123 -3.75 -1.43 -22.88
N SER A 124 -3.21 -2.05 -21.84
CA SER A 124 -3.67 -3.35 -21.34
C SER A 124 -4.45 -3.13 -20.05
N PHE A 125 -5.59 -3.78 -19.91
CA PHE A 125 -6.48 -3.63 -18.76
C PHE A 125 -6.50 -4.90 -17.92
N TYR A 126 -6.57 -4.73 -16.60
CA TYR A 126 -6.58 -5.83 -15.65
C TYR A 126 -7.63 -5.59 -14.59
N ARG A 127 -8.36 -6.64 -14.22
CA ARG A 127 -9.21 -6.66 -13.03
C ARG A 127 -8.42 -7.24 -11.88
N VAL A 128 -8.24 -6.44 -10.83
CA VAL A 128 -7.61 -6.86 -9.59
C VAL A 128 -8.71 -7.10 -8.56
N THR A 129 -8.76 -8.31 -8.02
CA THR A 129 -9.68 -8.70 -6.95
C THR A 129 -8.86 -9.12 -5.74
N CYS A 130 -9.16 -8.53 -4.58
CA CYS A 130 -8.61 -8.91 -3.29
C CYS A 130 -9.76 -9.31 -2.38
N ARG A 131 -9.73 -10.55 -1.87
CA ARG A 131 -10.70 -11.08 -0.91
C ARG A 131 -9.98 -11.48 0.37
N ASP A 132 -10.53 -11.09 1.51
CA ASP A 132 -9.99 -11.39 2.83
C ASP A 132 -11.02 -12.02 3.79
N ASN A 133 -10.55 -12.47 4.94
CA ASN A 133 -11.36 -12.93 6.08
C ASN A 133 -11.31 -11.95 7.26
N GLY A 134 -11.13 -10.65 6.99
CA GLY A 134 -10.96 -9.64 8.02
C GLY A 134 -12.25 -9.21 8.71
N ARG A 135 -12.21 -8.03 9.33
CA ARG A 135 -13.33 -7.49 10.12
C ARG A 135 -14.56 -7.09 9.29
N GLY A 136 -14.38 -6.89 7.99
CA GLY A 136 -15.39 -6.30 7.10
C GLY A 136 -15.58 -4.80 7.33
N MET A 137 -16.64 -4.24 6.73
CA MET A 137 -16.96 -2.82 6.76
C MET A 137 -18.47 -2.63 7.02
N PRO A 138 -18.87 -1.68 7.87
CA PRO A 138 -20.28 -1.34 8.06
C PRO A 138 -20.91 -0.87 6.76
N HIS A 139 -22.15 -1.31 6.48
CA HIS A 139 -22.88 -1.02 5.24
C HIS A 139 -22.85 0.48 4.90
N ASP A 140 -23.29 1.33 5.82
CA ASP A 140 -23.45 2.76 5.59
C ASP A 140 -22.13 3.53 5.45
N ASP A 141 -21.02 2.95 5.94
CA ASP A 141 -19.70 3.57 5.91
C ASP A 141 -18.95 3.31 4.60
N ILE A 142 -19.25 2.22 3.88
CA ILE A 142 -18.53 1.79 2.66
C ILE A 142 -18.37 2.96 1.65
N PRO A 143 -19.43 3.73 1.30
CA PRO A 143 -19.27 4.79 0.32
C PRO A 143 -18.25 5.85 0.73
N ASN A 144 -18.27 6.29 2.00
CA ASN A 144 -17.33 7.30 2.48
C ASN A 144 -15.92 6.74 2.68
N MET A 145 -15.79 5.46 3.01
CA MET A 145 -14.49 4.80 3.17
C MET A 145 -13.68 4.73 1.87
N PHE A 146 -14.34 4.68 0.70
CA PHE A 146 -13.66 4.61 -0.61
C PHE A 146 -13.80 5.87 -1.45
N GLY A 147 -14.97 6.49 -1.51
CA GLY A 147 -15.26 7.63 -2.38
C GLY A 147 -14.97 9.01 -1.79
N ARG A 148 -14.40 9.10 -0.57
CA ARG A 148 -13.94 10.36 0.03
C ARG A 148 -12.46 10.28 0.38
N VAL A 149 -11.63 11.06 -0.29
CA VAL A 149 -10.19 11.13 -0.02
C VAL A 149 -9.94 11.78 1.33
N LEU A 150 -8.97 11.24 2.08
CA LEU A 150 -8.66 11.61 3.47
C LEU A 150 -9.79 11.39 4.49
N SER A 151 -10.73 10.46 4.24
CA SER A 151 -11.77 10.01 5.21
C SER A 151 -11.38 8.81 6.09
N GLY A 152 -10.12 8.37 6.04
CA GLY A 152 -9.74 7.03 6.51
C GLY A 152 -9.86 6.85 8.02
N THR A 153 -10.29 5.67 8.48
CA THR A 153 -10.48 5.33 9.91
C THR A 153 -9.18 5.21 10.72
N LYS A 154 -8.04 5.66 10.20
CA LYS A 154 -6.71 5.57 10.83
C LYS A 154 -6.37 6.86 11.59
N TYR A 155 -7.38 7.52 12.17
CA TYR A 155 -7.17 8.68 13.05
C TYR A 155 -6.80 8.16 14.44
N GLY A 156 -5.57 8.41 14.86
CA GLY A 156 -4.99 7.87 16.10
C GLY A 156 -3.50 7.55 15.90
N LEU A 157 -2.69 7.75 16.93
CA LEU A 157 -1.26 7.44 16.86
C LEU A 157 -1.06 5.95 17.18
N LYS A 158 -1.02 5.12 16.14
CA LYS A 158 -0.83 3.67 16.22
C LYS A 158 0.01 3.16 15.07
N GLN A 159 0.84 2.15 15.30
CA GLN A 159 1.58 1.50 14.21
C GLN A 159 0.59 0.83 13.25
N THR A 160 0.68 1.21 11.97
CA THR A 160 -0.10 0.64 10.88
C THR A 160 0.79 0.46 9.64
N ARG A 161 0.38 -0.40 8.71
CA ARG A 161 1.07 -0.57 7.42
C ARG A 161 1.00 0.72 6.61
N GLY A 162 -0.21 1.12 6.20
CA GLY A 162 -0.44 2.38 5.49
C GLY A 162 -0.73 3.58 6.42
N LYS A 163 0.00 4.69 6.24
CA LYS A 163 -0.08 5.91 7.09
C LYS A 163 -1.27 6.83 6.79
N PHE A 164 -1.64 7.01 5.52
CA PHE A 164 -2.57 8.08 5.10
C PHE A 164 -3.99 7.61 4.81
N GLY A 165 -4.25 6.29 4.82
CA GLY A 165 -5.56 5.74 4.44
C GLY A 165 -5.99 6.13 3.03
N LEU A 166 -5.03 6.33 2.13
CA LEU A 166 -5.21 6.79 0.74
C LEU A 166 -5.20 5.65 -0.28
N GLY A 167 -4.54 4.54 0.01
CA GLY A 167 -4.22 3.47 -0.95
C GLY A 167 -5.37 3.02 -1.85
N ALA A 168 -6.42 2.46 -1.26
CA ALA A 168 -7.58 1.96 -2.00
C ALA A 168 -8.33 3.08 -2.75
N LYS A 169 -8.31 4.30 -2.20
CA LYS A 169 -8.93 5.49 -2.83
C LYS A 169 -8.13 5.95 -4.05
N MET A 170 -6.81 5.81 -4.00
CA MET A 170 -5.94 6.06 -5.15
C MET A 170 -6.17 5.04 -6.26
N ALA A 171 -6.34 3.76 -5.91
CA ALA A 171 -6.73 2.74 -6.88
C ALA A 171 -8.08 3.07 -7.55
N LEU A 172 -9.06 3.58 -6.76
CA LEU A 172 -10.34 4.06 -7.29
C LEU A 172 -10.17 5.27 -8.24
N ILE A 173 -9.44 6.31 -7.83
CA ILE A 173 -9.19 7.49 -8.67
C ILE A 173 -8.52 7.07 -9.98
N TRP A 174 -7.51 6.20 -9.90
CA TRP A 174 -6.81 5.71 -11.08
C TRP A 174 -7.71 4.87 -11.98
N SER A 175 -8.52 3.98 -11.41
CA SER A 175 -9.52 3.21 -12.15
C SER A 175 -10.48 4.12 -12.91
N LYS A 176 -11.04 5.14 -12.24
CA LYS A 176 -11.92 6.13 -12.88
C LYS A 176 -11.19 6.91 -13.99
N MET A 177 -9.97 7.35 -13.77
CA MET A 177 -9.21 8.13 -14.76
C MET A 177 -8.74 7.31 -15.97
N SER A 178 -8.38 6.04 -15.77
CA SER A 178 -7.84 5.19 -16.83
C SER A 178 -8.91 4.38 -17.57
N THR A 179 -9.97 3.98 -16.88
CA THR A 179 -10.99 3.06 -17.42
C THR A 179 -12.40 3.63 -17.42
N GLY A 180 -12.69 4.63 -16.59
CA GLY A 180 -14.05 5.14 -16.38
C GLY A 180 -14.98 4.18 -15.63
N LEU A 181 -14.53 2.98 -15.27
CA LEU A 181 -15.35 1.97 -14.60
C LEU A 181 -15.43 2.22 -13.09
N PRO A 182 -16.57 1.89 -12.45
CA PRO A 182 -16.70 1.92 -11.00
C PRO A 182 -15.94 0.75 -10.35
N ILE A 183 -15.67 0.87 -9.04
CA ILE A 183 -15.21 -0.25 -8.22
C ILE A 183 -16.39 -1.03 -7.67
N GLU A 184 -16.18 -2.31 -7.41
CA GLU A 184 -17.15 -3.16 -6.72
C GLU A 184 -16.57 -3.61 -5.38
N ILE A 185 -17.38 -3.48 -4.34
CA ILE A 185 -17.02 -3.80 -2.97
C ILE A 185 -18.10 -4.69 -2.40
N SER A 186 -17.72 -5.85 -1.90
CA SER A 186 -18.56 -6.73 -1.11
C SER A 186 -17.97 -6.85 0.29
N SER A 187 -18.78 -6.70 1.34
CA SER A 187 -18.29 -6.84 2.70
C SER A 187 -19.35 -7.37 3.66
N SER A 188 -18.91 -8.16 4.64
CA SER A 188 -19.76 -8.63 5.73
C SER A 188 -18.96 -8.67 7.02
N MET A 189 -19.58 -8.22 8.12
CA MET A 189 -18.99 -8.25 9.45
C MET A 189 -19.39 -9.54 10.18
N ARG A 190 -18.58 -9.98 11.15
CA ARG A 190 -18.88 -11.18 11.94
C ARG A 190 -20.27 -11.06 12.59
N GLY A 191 -21.09 -12.09 12.39
CA GLY A 191 -22.47 -12.16 12.92
C GLY A 191 -23.54 -11.54 12.02
N GLN A 192 -23.19 -10.90 10.90
CA GLN A 192 -24.17 -10.42 9.92
C GLN A 192 -24.67 -11.58 9.04
N ASN A 193 -25.97 -11.62 8.82
CA ASN A 193 -26.63 -12.55 7.89
C ASN A 193 -26.73 -12.00 6.46
N TYR A 194 -26.17 -10.82 6.21
CA TYR A 194 -26.17 -10.15 4.91
C TYR A 194 -24.74 -9.77 4.48
N LEU A 195 -24.60 -9.62 3.17
CA LEU A 195 -23.45 -9.07 2.47
C LEU A 195 -23.81 -7.66 2.02
N SER A 196 -23.04 -6.66 2.44
CA SER A 196 -23.13 -5.32 1.86
C SER A 196 -22.44 -5.30 0.51
N PHE A 197 -23.19 -5.00 -0.55
CA PHE A 197 -22.63 -4.78 -1.88
C PHE A 197 -22.70 -3.30 -2.23
N CYS A 198 -21.59 -2.72 -2.66
CA CYS A 198 -21.51 -1.35 -3.13
C CYS A 198 -20.73 -1.28 -4.44
N ARG A 199 -21.34 -0.69 -5.47
CA ARG A 199 -20.68 -0.26 -6.70
C ARG A 199 -20.64 1.25 -6.70
N LEU A 200 -19.45 1.83 -6.73
CA LEU A 200 -19.28 3.27 -6.66
C LEU A 200 -18.10 3.77 -7.50
N ASP A 201 -18.14 5.04 -7.84
CA ASP A 201 -16.98 5.79 -8.26
C ASP A 201 -16.83 7.07 -7.39
N ILE A 202 -15.91 7.97 -7.76
CA ILE A 202 -15.64 9.22 -7.02
C ILE A 202 -15.86 10.46 -7.89
N ASP A 203 -16.60 11.44 -7.39
CA ASP A 203 -16.53 12.80 -7.93
C ASP A 203 -15.22 13.44 -7.46
N ILE A 204 -14.25 13.53 -8.38
CA ILE A 204 -12.90 14.01 -8.09
C ILE A 204 -12.91 15.50 -7.70
N HIS A 205 -13.74 16.33 -8.35
CA HIS A 205 -13.78 17.76 -8.04
C HIS A 205 -14.42 18.02 -6.68
N ARG A 206 -15.52 17.33 -6.37
CA ARG A 206 -16.24 17.51 -5.10
C ARG A 206 -15.70 16.67 -3.94
N ASN A 207 -14.84 15.69 -4.21
CA ASN A 207 -14.33 14.73 -3.23
C ASN A 207 -15.45 14.00 -2.46
N ILE A 208 -16.45 13.52 -3.19
CA ILE A 208 -17.59 12.78 -2.64
C ILE A 208 -17.81 11.47 -3.40
N PRO A 209 -18.33 10.42 -2.73
CA PRO A 209 -18.69 9.18 -3.39
C PRO A 209 -19.83 9.42 -4.38
N HIS A 210 -19.72 8.80 -5.55
CA HIS A 210 -20.80 8.71 -6.53
C HIS A 210 -21.24 7.24 -6.58
N ILE A 211 -22.36 6.97 -5.92
CA ILE A 211 -22.87 5.61 -5.68
C ILE A 211 -23.74 5.18 -6.87
N HIS A 212 -23.37 4.07 -7.51
CA HIS A 212 -24.17 3.47 -8.60
C HIS A 212 -25.16 2.44 -8.07
N LEU A 213 -24.72 1.61 -7.12
CA LEU A 213 -25.54 0.61 -6.46
C LEU A 213 -25.06 0.42 -5.03
N HIS A 214 -25.99 0.36 -4.08
CA HIS A 214 -25.68 0.08 -2.68
C HIS A 214 -26.83 -0.69 -2.05
N GLU A 215 -26.60 -1.97 -1.76
CA GLU A 215 -27.66 -2.89 -1.33
C GLU A 215 -27.13 -3.96 -0.36
N LYS A 216 -28.06 -4.62 0.33
CA LYS A 216 -27.77 -5.79 1.16
C LYS A 216 -28.22 -7.03 0.41
N ARG A 217 -27.33 -8.03 0.30
CA ARG A 217 -27.58 -9.33 -0.32
C ARG A 217 -27.53 -10.43 0.75
N ASP A 218 -28.12 -11.58 0.48
CA ASP A 218 -28.09 -12.72 1.39
C ASP A 218 -26.67 -13.28 1.55
N ASN A 219 -26.23 -13.51 2.80
CA ASN A 219 -24.94 -14.14 3.11
C ASN A 219 -25.14 -15.61 3.51
N LYS A 220 -25.42 -16.47 2.52
CA LYS A 220 -25.71 -17.91 2.74
C LYS A 220 -24.50 -18.65 3.31
N ASP A 221 -23.29 -18.27 2.91
CA ASP A 221 -22.04 -18.92 3.31
C ASP A 221 -21.53 -18.46 4.68
N LYS A 222 -22.22 -17.50 5.33
CA LYS A 222 -21.80 -16.87 6.59
C LYS A 222 -20.36 -16.34 6.54
N TRP A 223 -19.91 -15.90 5.36
CA TRP A 223 -18.58 -15.35 5.17
C TRP A 223 -18.48 -13.97 5.85
N HIS A 224 -17.33 -13.64 6.41
CA HIS A 224 -17.00 -12.29 6.87
C HIS A 224 -15.67 -11.84 6.27
N GLY A 225 -15.53 -10.54 6.05
CA GLY A 225 -14.36 -9.94 5.42
C GLY A 225 -14.74 -8.85 4.41
N ALA A 226 -13.79 -8.53 3.54
CA ALA A 226 -13.98 -7.66 2.40
C ALA A 226 -13.51 -8.33 1.10
N GLU A 227 -14.22 -8.06 0.01
CA GLU A 227 -13.81 -8.33 -1.35
C GLU A 227 -13.88 -7.03 -2.12
N ILE A 228 -12.75 -6.61 -2.70
CA ILE A 228 -12.63 -5.38 -3.46
C ILE A 228 -12.17 -5.73 -4.86
N GLN A 229 -12.92 -5.26 -5.85
CA GLN A 229 -12.64 -5.44 -7.26
C GLN A 229 -12.48 -4.10 -7.97
N VAL A 230 -11.37 -3.96 -8.69
CA VAL A 230 -11.03 -2.73 -9.42
C VAL A 230 -10.46 -3.08 -10.78
N VAL A 231 -10.86 -2.33 -11.81
CA VAL A 231 -10.33 -2.47 -13.18
C VAL A 231 -9.39 -1.30 -13.45
N ILE A 232 -8.16 -1.60 -13.85
CA ILE A 232 -7.11 -0.59 -14.07
C ILE A 232 -6.33 -0.88 -15.33
N GLU A 233 -5.81 0.17 -15.94
CA GLU A 233 -4.73 0.06 -16.92
C GLU A 233 -3.44 -0.41 -16.22
N GLY A 234 -2.76 -1.40 -16.80
CA GLY A 234 -1.60 -2.06 -16.21
C GLY A 234 -0.58 -2.58 -17.21
N ASN A 235 0.52 -3.14 -16.70
CA ASN A 235 1.51 -3.86 -17.53
C ASN A 235 2.04 -5.08 -16.76
N TRP A 236 1.38 -6.22 -16.95
CA TRP A 236 1.74 -7.48 -16.30
C TRP A 236 3.14 -7.96 -16.71
N THR A 237 3.46 -7.95 -18.00
CA THR A 237 4.76 -8.44 -18.52
C THR A 237 5.96 -7.81 -17.80
N THR A 238 5.90 -6.51 -17.56
CA THR A 238 7.01 -5.75 -16.93
C THR A 238 7.02 -5.87 -15.41
N TYR A 239 5.84 -5.95 -14.76
CA TYR A 239 5.73 -5.90 -13.30
C TYR A 239 5.39 -7.23 -12.62
N ARG A 240 5.15 -8.30 -13.38
CA ARG A 240 4.93 -9.67 -12.87
C ARG A 240 5.98 -10.05 -11.84
N SER A 241 7.27 -9.89 -12.18
CA SER A 241 8.36 -10.22 -11.27
C SER A 241 8.24 -9.42 -9.97
N LYS A 242 8.04 -8.11 -10.03
CA LYS A 242 7.92 -7.24 -8.84
C LYS A 242 6.73 -7.60 -7.96
N ILE A 243 5.57 -7.91 -8.56
CA ILE A 243 4.37 -8.36 -7.82
C ILE A 243 4.66 -9.67 -7.10
N LEU A 244 5.27 -10.65 -7.79
CA LEU A 244 5.64 -11.93 -7.18
C LEU A 244 6.70 -11.77 -6.08
N HIS A 245 7.69 -10.89 -6.26
CA HIS A 245 8.67 -10.57 -5.21
C HIS A 245 8.01 -9.93 -3.99
N TYR A 246 7.04 -9.03 -4.19
CA TYR A 246 6.27 -8.46 -3.10
C TYR A 246 5.46 -9.51 -2.35
N MET A 247 4.73 -10.38 -3.05
CA MET A 247 3.97 -11.46 -2.42
C MET A 247 4.87 -12.42 -1.64
N ARG A 248 6.04 -12.79 -2.18
CA ARG A 248 7.02 -13.63 -1.50
C ARG A 248 7.60 -12.95 -0.26
N GLN A 249 8.00 -11.68 -0.36
CA GLN A 249 8.52 -10.92 0.79
C GLN A 249 7.43 -10.68 1.84
N MET A 250 6.17 -10.51 1.42
CA MET A 250 5.05 -10.49 2.35
C MET A 250 4.94 -11.82 3.10
N ALA A 251 4.97 -12.94 2.40
CA ALA A 251 4.92 -14.27 3.01
C ALA A 251 6.09 -14.59 3.95
N VAL A 252 7.25 -13.92 3.78
CA VAL A 252 8.37 -13.93 4.73
C VAL A 252 8.00 -13.18 6.01
N ILE A 253 7.56 -11.93 5.93
CA ILE A 253 7.34 -11.12 7.12
C ILE A 253 6.02 -11.45 7.86
N THR A 254 5.10 -12.15 7.21
CA THR A 254 3.84 -12.64 7.80
C THR A 254 3.68 -14.16 7.64
N PRO A 255 4.50 -14.99 8.32
CA PRO A 255 4.45 -16.45 8.20
C PRO A 255 3.11 -17.06 8.68
N TYR A 256 2.32 -16.30 9.45
CA TYR A 256 0.98 -16.66 9.92
C TYR A 256 -0.12 -16.40 8.88
N ALA A 257 0.13 -15.61 7.86
CA ALA A 257 -0.83 -15.35 6.80
C ALA A 257 -0.79 -16.46 5.74
N GLN A 258 -1.96 -16.75 5.16
CA GLN A 258 -2.08 -17.56 3.96
C GLN A 258 -2.44 -16.66 2.78
N PHE A 259 -1.67 -16.74 1.70
CA PHE A 259 -1.96 -16.04 0.46
C PHE A 259 -2.25 -17.02 -0.68
N LEU A 260 -3.30 -16.75 -1.44
CA LEU A 260 -3.59 -17.39 -2.72
C LEU A 260 -3.48 -16.34 -3.82
N PHE A 261 -2.43 -16.42 -4.63
CA PHE A 261 -2.23 -15.52 -5.76
C PHE A 261 -2.61 -16.23 -7.06
N LYS A 262 -3.46 -15.59 -7.87
CA LYS A 262 -3.90 -16.07 -9.18
C LYS A 262 -3.68 -14.99 -10.24
N PHE A 263 -3.06 -15.36 -11.36
CA PHE A 263 -3.12 -14.61 -12.61
C PHE A 263 -3.93 -15.43 -13.61
N VAL A 264 -4.95 -14.81 -14.20
CA VAL A 264 -5.87 -15.43 -15.16
C VAL A 264 -5.84 -14.62 -16.45
N SER A 265 -5.68 -15.31 -17.57
CA SER A 265 -5.83 -14.75 -18.92
C SER A 265 -6.67 -15.68 -19.78
N ASP A 266 -7.10 -15.20 -20.94
CA ASP A 266 -7.81 -16.03 -21.94
C ASP A 266 -6.94 -17.17 -22.50
N ALA A 267 -5.62 -17.10 -22.31
CA ALA A 267 -4.67 -18.14 -22.68
C ALA A 267 -4.34 -19.00 -21.42
N PRO A 268 -4.91 -20.21 -21.26
CA PRO A 268 -4.79 -20.98 -20.03
C PRO A 268 -3.35 -21.38 -19.66
N ASP A 269 -2.45 -21.47 -20.65
CA ASP A 269 -1.02 -21.74 -20.50
C ASP A 269 -0.28 -20.60 -19.76
N LYS A 270 -0.81 -19.38 -19.81
CA LYS A 270 -0.24 -18.23 -19.08
C LYS A 270 -0.77 -18.11 -17.66
N ASN A 271 -1.78 -18.89 -17.28
CA ASN A 271 -2.37 -18.81 -15.94
C ASN A 271 -1.36 -19.24 -14.88
N VAL A 272 -1.36 -18.52 -13.76
CA VAL A 272 -0.44 -18.78 -12.66
C VAL A 272 -1.24 -18.86 -11.38
N THR A 273 -1.04 -19.92 -10.61
CA THR A 273 -1.56 -20.03 -9.25
C THR A 273 -0.41 -20.31 -8.30
N ILE A 274 -0.25 -19.47 -7.29
CA ILE A 274 0.78 -19.61 -6.26
C ILE A 274 0.11 -19.54 -4.90
N LYS A 275 0.32 -20.58 -4.10
CA LYS A 275 -0.15 -20.63 -2.71
C LYS A 275 1.03 -20.44 -1.77
N PHE A 276 0.96 -19.39 -0.95
CA PHE A 276 1.86 -19.18 0.19
C PHE A 276 1.13 -19.65 1.44
N ALA A 277 1.28 -20.93 1.79
CA ALA A 277 0.63 -21.53 2.96
C ALA A 277 1.20 -20.92 4.26
N ARG A 278 0.42 -20.79 5.33
CA ARG A 278 0.96 -20.37 6.63
C ARG A 278 1.85 -21.43 7.27
N ARG A 279 2.72 -21.02 8.20
CA ARG A 279 3.64 -21.91 8.95
C ARG A 279 3.53 -21.80 10.46
N THR A 280 2.75 -20.86 10.95
CA THR A 280 2.53 -20.63 12.37
C THR A 280 1.14 -20.03 12.58
N ASP A 281 0.54 -20.30 13.73
CA ASP A 281 -0.70 -19.66 14.17
C ASP A 281 -0.41 -18.58 15.23
N VAL A 282 0.87 -18.33 15.54
CA VAL A 282 1.32 -17.29 16.46
C VAL A 282 1.43 -15.96 15.71
N MET A 283 0.49 -15.05 15.96
CA MET A 283 0.55 -13.69 15.44
C MET A 283 1.33 -12.74 16.34
N PRO A 284 1.93 -11.68 15.78
CA PRO A 284 2.43 -10.54 16.53
C PRO A 284 1.35 -9.92 17.44
N PRO A 285 1.75 -9.26 18.54
CA PRO A 285 0.81 -8.50 19.36
C PRO A 285 0.15 -7.40 18.53
N VAL A 286 -1.14 -7.15 18.77
CA VAL A 286 -1.86 -6.08 18.08
C VAL A 286 -1.31 -4.73 18.56
N PRO A 287 -0.95 -3.81 17.64
CA PRO A 287 -0.42 -2.51 18.06
C PRO A 287 -1.48 -1.76 18.87
N VAL A 288 -1.04 -1.05 19.90
CA VAL A 288 -1.93 -0.27 20.79
C VAL A 288 -1.90 1.19 20.37
N GLU A 289 -3.05 1.85 20.45
CA GLU A 289 -3.12 3.29 20.25
C GLU A 289 -2.45 4.01 21.42
N THR A 290 -1.59 4.98 21.10
CA THR A 290 -0.88 5.78 22.10
C THR A 290 -1.15 7.28 21.87
N LYS A 291 -0.70 8.09 22.81
CA LYS A 291 -0.77 9.56 22.72
C LYS A 291 0.54 10.12 22.19
N HIS A 292 0.54 11.41 21.88
CA HIS A 292 1.72 12.06 21.36
C HIS A 292 2.77 12.28 22.44
N HIS A 293 4.03 12.12 22.07
CA HIS A 293 5.13 12.53 22.92
C HIS A 293 5.31 14.06 22.82
N PRO A 294 5.59 14.78 23.91
CA PRO A 294 5.72 16.24 23.87
C PRO A 294 6.78 16.75 22.88
N SER A 295 7.86 15.99 22.68
CA SER A 295 8.90 16.36 21.70
C SER A 295 8.51 16.13 20.24
N SER A 296 7.43 15.39 19.97
CA SER A 296 6.99 15.04 18.61
C SER A 296 5.86 15.93 18.08
N VAL A 297 5.40 16.92 18.86
CA VAL A 297 4.23 17.72 18.48
C VAL A 297 4.60 19.06 17.88
N ASP A 298 3.83 19.47 16.88
CA ASP A 298 3.89 20.81 16.31
C ASP A 298 2.71 21.68 16.81
N ILE A 299 2.75 22.97 16.45
CA ILE A 299 1.74 23.95 16.85
C ILE A 299 0.34 23.58 16.34
N LEU A 300 0.23 23.03 15.12
CA LEU A 300 -1.05 22.67 14.51
C LEU A 300 -1.67 21.46 15.22
N LEU A 301 -0.86 20.50 15.61
CA LEU A 301 -1.29 19.35 16.39
C LEU A 301 -1.74 19.78 17.78
N ILE A 302 -1.01 20.66 18.47
CA ILE A 302 -1.44 21.19 19.77
C ILE A 302 -2.79 21.90 19.63
N LYS A 303 -2.97 22.76 18.62
CA LYS A 303 -4.26 23.43 18.34
C LYS A 303 -5.39 22.43 18.12
N ARG A 304 -5.13 21.35 17.37
CA ARG A 304 -6.12 20.28 17.14
C ARG A 304 -6.48 19.58 18.45
N LEU A 305 -5.49 19.18 19.24
CA LEU A 305 -5.71 18.52 20.53
C LEU A 305 -6.50 19.42 21.48
N ILE A 306 -6.25 20.74 21.50
CA ILE A 306 -7.03 21.72 22.28
C ILE A 306 -8.50 21.77 21.83
N ALA A 307 -8.76 21.70 20.51
CA ALA A 307 -10.12 21.73 19.98
C ALA A 307 -10.91 20.45 20.33
N GLU A 308 -10.25 19.29 20.25
CA GLU A 308 -10.84 17.96 20.40
C GLU A 308 -10.89 17.47 21.85
N THR A 309 -10.00 17.96 22.73
CA THR A 309 -9.91 17.47 24.11
C THR A 309 -11.21 17.69 24.91
N SER A 310 -11.51 16.72 25.76
CA SER A 310 -12.55 16.81 26.79
C SER A 310 -12.06 17.49 28.07
N LYS A 311 -10.75 17.73 28.21
CA LYS A 311 -10.14 18.30 29.42
C LYS A 311 -10.41 19.79 29.51
N GLN A 312 -10.77 20.23 30.71
CA GLN A 312 -11.23 21.60 30.94
C GLN A 312 -10.08 22.57 31.17
N ASN A 313 -9.04 22.13 31.90
CA ASN A 313 -7.93 22.99 32.30
C ASN A 313 -6.56 22.52 31.80
N LEU A 314 -5.62 23.47 31.72
CA LEU A 314 -4.27 23.27 31.17
C LEU A 314 -3.52 22.13 31.86
N MET A 315 -3.66 22.01 33.19
CA MET A 315 -3.05 20.92 33.95
C MET A 315 -3.49 19.55 33.46
N GLN A 316 -4.81 19.35 33.32
CA GLN A 316 -5.38 18.10 32.84
C GLN A 316 -5.02 17.83 31.38
N PHE A 317 -4.99 18.87 30.55
CA PHE A 317 -4.58 18.75 29.14
C PHE A 317 -3.17 18.20 29.01
N LEU A 318 -2.19 18.79 29.71
CA LEU A 318 -0.80 18.34 29.67
C LEU A 318 -0.65 16.89 30.16
N GLN A 319 -1.37 16.51 31.22
CA GLN A 319 -1.29 15.15 31.78
C GLN A 319 -1.97 14.09 30.93
N HIS A 320 -3.02 14.45 30.18
CA HIS A 320 -3.89 13.47 29.54
C HIS A 320 -3.86 13.50 28.03
N GLU A 321 -3.31 14.51 27.36
CA GLU A 321 -3.18 14.51 25.90
C GLU A 321 -1.79 14.08 25.43
N PHE A 322 -0.81 14.01 26.34
CA PHE A 322 0.57 13.61 26.04
C PHE A 322 0.99 12.41 26.88
N VAL A 323 1.92 11.61 26.35
CA VAL A 323 2.61 10.59 27.14
C VAL A 323 3.70 11.22 28.00
N ASN A 324 4.07 10.53 29.09
CA ASN A 324 5.19 10.89 29.96
C ASN A 324 5.11 12.29 30.62
N ILE A 325 3.91 12.87 30.75
CA ILE A 325 3.67 14.06 31.57
C ILE A 325 2.85 13.68 32.80
N GLY A 326 3.53 13.44 33.92
CA GLY A 326 2.88 13.30 35.23
C GLY A 326 2.49 14.64 35.84
N LYS A 327 1.66 14.61 36.89
CA LYS A 327 1.23 15.82 37.61
C LYS A 327 2.39 16.73 38.08
N PRO A 328 3.47 16.21 38.70
CA PRO A 328 4.59 17.06 39.14
C PRO A 328 5.31 17.74 37.98
N LEU A 329 5.45 17.05 36.84
CA LEU A 329 6.09 17.61 35.66
C LEU A 329 5.19 18.67 35.00
N ALA A 330 3.89 18.42 34.91
CA ALA A 330 2.93 19.40 34.39
C ALA A 330 2.93 20.71 35.19
N GLU A 331 2.95 20.63 36.53
CA GLU A 331 3.06 21.81 37.41
C GLU A 331 4.32 22.62 37.13
N ARG A 332 5.47 21.93 37.00
CA ARG A 332 6.75 22.58 36.68
C ARG A 332 6.74 23.21 35.28
N LEU A 333 6.23 22.49 34.27
CA LEU A 333 6.14 23.01 32.90
C LEU A 333 5.29 24.27 32.84
N ILE A 334 4.14 24.29 33.51
CA ILE A 334 3.26 25.48 33.57
C ILE A 334 3.98 26.66 34.24
N GLY A 335 4.75 26.41 35.30
CA GLY A 335 5.58 27.43 35.92
C GLY A 335 6.62 28.06 34.98
N GLU A 336 7.30 27.26 34.16
CA GLU A 336 8.28 27.71 33.17
C GLU A 336 7.67 28.46 31.98
N MET A 337 6.38 28.26 31.70
CA MET A 337 5.68 28.97 30.63
C MET A 337 5.53 30.46 30.94
N GLY A 338 5.43 30.83 32.22
CA GLY A 338 5.38 32.21 32.71
C GLY A 338 4.10 32.55 33.50
N PRO A 339 4.01 33.78 34.06
CA PRO A 339 2.92 34.18 34.95
C PRO A 339 1.55 34.23 34.27
N GLU A 340 1.51 34.27 32.94
CA GLU A 340 0.27 34.26 32.17
C GLU A 340 -0.40 32.86 32.12
N PHE A 341 0.30 31.83 32.59
CA PHE A 341 -0.20 30.46 32.62
C PHE A 341 -0.61 30.07 34.02
N SER A 342 -1.78 29.44 34.14
CA SER A 342 -2.29 28.90 35.41
C SER A 342 -2.71 27.45 35.22
N PRO A 343 -2.48 26.56 36.21
CA PRO A 343 -2.99 25.19 36.19
C PRO A 343 -4.50 25.07 35.90
N LYS A 344 -5.28 26.07 36.34
CA LYS A 344 -6.75 26.10 36.24
C LYS A 344 -7.27 26.85 35.01
N MET A 345 -6.38 27.44 34.22
CA MET A 345 -6.75 28.13 32.97
C MET A 345 -7.51 27.18 32.06
N ALA A 346 -8.59 27.67 31.43
CA ALA A 346 -9.34 26.91 30.46
C ALA A 346 -8.49 26.61 29.22
N VAL A 347 -8.41 25.35 28.82
CA VAL A 347 -7.55 24.93 27.68
C VAL A 347 -8.03 25.59 26.38
N LYS A 348 -9.35 25.66 26.21
CA LYS A 348 -9.99 26.20 25.01
C LYS A 348 -9.90 27.73 24.90
N SER A 349 -9.43 28.42 25.94
CA SER A 349 -9.19 29.87 25.90
C SER A 349 -7.73 30.24 25.65
N LEU A 350 -6.85 29.26 25.41
CA LEU A 350 -5.44 29.51 25.10
C LEU A 350 -5.30 30.34 23.82
N THR A 351 -4.49 31.39 23.87
CA THR A 351 -4.20 32.23 22.70
C THR A 351 -3.14 31.57 21.81
N ASP A 352 -3.05 32.01 20.56
CA ASP A 352 -2.01 31.54 19.63
C ASP A 352 -0.59 31.76 20.15
N GLN A 353 -0.35 32.89 20.83
CA GLN A 353 0.94 33.18 21.47
C GLN A 353 1.24 32.21 22.61
N GLN A 354 0.24 31.87 23.41
CA GLN A 354 0.38 30.91 24.49
C GLN A 354 0.68 29.50 23.96
N ILE A 355 0.04 29.10 22.86
CA ILE A 355 0.30 27.81 22.20
C ILE A 355 1.74 27.76 21.65
N VAL A 356 2.21 28.85 21.03
CA VAL A 356 3.60 28.95 20.57
C VAL A 356 4.57 28.82 21.75
N ARG A 357 4.27 29.43 22.90
CA ARG A 357 5.08 29.32 24.11
C ARG A 357 5.13 27.88 24.65
N ILE A 358 4.00 27.17 24.68
CA ILE A 358 3.95 25.74 25.04
C ILE A 358 4.87 24.92 24.12
N HIS A 359 4.75 25.11 22.80
CA HIS A 359 5.58 24.40 21.82
C HIS A 359 7.08 24.72 21.95
N GLN A 360 7.44 25.99 22.18
CA GLN A 360 8.84 26.37 22.43
C GLN A 360 9.41 25.66 23.65
N LEU A 361 8.65 25.60 24.74
CA LEU A 361 9.07 24.90 25.95
C LEU A 361 9.21 23.39 25.69
N PHE A 362 8.29 22.76 24.96
CA PHE A 362 8.37 21.34 24.62
C PHE A 362 9.64 20.98 23.81
N ARG A 363 10.13 21.90 22.97
CA ARG A 363 11.39 21.68 22.23
C ARG A 363 12.65 21.82 23.09
N GLN A 364 12.56 22.53 24.21
CA GLN A 364 13.70 22.81 25.09
C GLN A 364 13.73 21.88 26.30
N ALA A 365 12.55 21.45 26.77
CA ALA A 365 12.40 20.57 27.92
C ALA A 365 12.83 19.14 27.57
N LYS A 366 13.42 18.46 28.55
CA LYS A 366 13.72 17.04 28.49
C LYS A 366 12.52 16.24 28.98
N PHE A 367 12.10 15.27 28.17
CA PHE A 367 11.06 14.30 28.51
C PHE A 367 11.66 12.90 28.52
N ASP A 368 11.08 12.02 29.31
CA ASP A 368 11.45 10.60 29.30
C ASP A 368 10.98 9.94 28.01
N ASP A 369 11.72 8.95 27.55
CA ASP A 369 11.42 8.22 26.32
C ASP A 369 10.06 7.51 26.40
N PRO A 370 9.21 7.59 25.35
CA PRO A 370 7.95 6.85 25.29
C PRO A 370 8.18 5.33 25.28
N SER A 371 7.23 4.57 25.83
CA SER A 371 7.26 3.11 25.78
C SER A 371 7.16 2.57 24.34
N GLY A 372 7.83 1.45 24.09
CA GLY A 372 7.71 0.66 22.87
C GLY A 372 6.47 -0.23 22.79
N ASP A 373 5.64 -0.29 23.83
CA ASP A 373 4.47 -1.19 23.91
C ASP A 373 3.39 -0.91 22.86
N CYS A 374 3.42 0.29 22.24
CA CYS A 374 2.52 0.62 21.14
C CYS A 374 2.93 -0.04 19.80
N LEU A 375 4.12 -0.67 19.76
CA LEU A 375 4.67 -1.32 18.58
C LEU A 375 4.25 -2.79 18.49
N SER A 376 4.23 -3.29 17.26
CA SER A 376 3.93 -4.66 16.86
C SER A 376 5.10 -5.18 16.02
N PRO A 377 6.19 -5.64 16.68
CA PRO A 377 7.32 -6.26 15.99
C PRO A 377 6.90 -7.57 15.34
N ALA A 378 7.53 -7.96 14.24
CA ALA A 378 7.34 -9.29 13.67
C ALA A 378 7.77 -10.37 14.69
N GLY A 379 8.86 -10.11 15.39
CA GLY A 379 9.49 -10.99 16.37
C GLY A 379 10.47 -11.96 15.72
N GLU A 380 11.53 -12.32 16.45
CA GLU A 380 12.58 -13.23 15.97
C GLU A 380 12.03 -14.57 15.48
N TYR A 381 11.08 -15.13 16.23
CA TYR A 381 10.45 -16.40 15.89
C TYR A 381 9.75 -16.38 14.52
N ASN A 382 8.88 -15.39 14.29
CA ASN A 382 8.17 -15.27 13.02
C ASN A 382 9.10 -14.90 11.88
N LEU A 383 10.04 -13.97 12.09
CA LEU A 383 11.01 -13.59 11.08
C LEU A 383 11.86 -14.80 10.65
N ARG A 384 12.32 -15.61 11.61
CA ARG A 384 13.10 -16.83 11.35
C ARG A 384 12.28 -17.84 10.55
N LEU A 385 11.05 -18.11 10.97
CA LEU A 385 10.16 -19.04 10.28
C LEU A 385 9.86 -18.61 8.85
N GLY A 386 9.57 -17.32 8.65
CA GLY A 386 9.29 -16.76 7.33
C GLY A 386 10.47 -16.89 6.37
N ILE A 387 11.69 -16.61 6.85
CA ILE A 387 12.92 -16.79 6.09
C ILE A 387 13.11 -18.26 5.70
N ILE A 388 13.00 -19.19 6.66
CA ILE A 388 13.14 -20.63 6.39
C ILE A 388 12.12 -21.09 5.36
N LYS A 389 10.87 -20.69 5.56
CA LYS A 389 9.72 -21.05 4.74
C LYS A 389 9.87 -20.64 3.28
N GLU A 390 10.22 -19.39 3.01
CA GLU A 390 10.17 -18.84 1.66
C GLU A 390 11.52 -18.89 0.95
N LEU A 391 12.63 -18.79 1.69
CA LEU A 391 13.97 -18.75 1.10
C LEU A 391 14.71 -20.09 1.16
N HIS A 392 14.29 -21.04 2.01
CA HIS A 392 14.95 -22.34 2.18
C HIS A 392 16.50 -22.26 2.32
N PRO A 393 17.03 -21.42 3.23
CA PRO A 393 18.46 -21.25 3.40
C PRO A 393 19.10 -22.42 4.15
N ASP A 394 20.42 -22.54 4.06
CA ASP A 394 21.21 -23.51 4.82
C ASP A 394 21.33 -23.08 6.29
N MET A 395 21.43 -21.77 6.53
CA MET A 395 21.55 -21.18 7.86
C MET A 395 20.72 -19.90 7.96
N VAL A 396 20.16 -19.64 9.14
CA VAL A 396 19.42 -18.42 9.45
C VAL A 396 19.73 -17.95 10.88
N ALA A 397 19.93 -16.65 11.03
CA ALA A 397 20.03 -15.95 12.31
C ALA A 397 19.07 -14.76 12.29
N THR A 398 18.41 -14.50 13.42
CA THR A 398 17.48 -13.38 13.59
C THR A 398 17.76 -12.67 14.89
N TYR A 399 17.46 -11.38 14.95
CA TYR A 399 17.61 -10.55 16.14
C TYR A 399 16.51 -9.48 16.17
N SER A 400 15.92 -9.26 17.34
CA SER A 400 14.99 -8.16 17.59
C SER A 400 15.59 -7.25 18.66
N GLY A 401 15.82 -5.98 18.31
CA GLY A 401 16.37 -4.99 19.23
C GLY A 401 15.36 -4.55 20.30
N SER A 402 15.85 -3.86 21.33
CA SER A 402 14.98 -3.13 22.24
C SER A 402 14.35 -1.91 21.55
N ALA A 403 13.21 -1.45 22.06
CA ALA A 403 12.61 -0.20 21.59
C ALA A 403 13.57 0.98 21.82
N GLN A 404 13.72 1.80 20.79
CA GLN A 404 14.49 3.04 20.78
C GLN A 404 13.55 4.19 20.42
N VAL A 405 13.97 5.43 20.67
CA VAL A 405 13.15 6.62 20.41
C VAL A 405 13.87 7.57 19.48
N PHE A 406 13.14 8.06 18.48
CA PHE A 406 13.60 9.12 17.59
C PHE A 406 12.52 10.19 17.48
N GLU A 407 12.85 11.45 17.83
CA GLU A 407 11.92 12.58 17.78
C GLU A 407 10.58 12.32 18.51
N GLY A 408 10.63 11.60 19.64
CA GLY A 408 9.43 11.24 20.41
C GLY A 408 8.60 10.10 19.81
N HIS A 409 9.10 9.42 18.77
CA HIS A 409 8.48 8.24 18.20
C HIS A 409 9.28 6.98 18.58
N PRO A 410 8.66 6.01 19.28
CA PRO A 410 9.30 4.74 19.53
C PRO A 410 9.41 3.93 18.22
N PHE A 411 10.52 3.22 18.05
CA PHE A 411 10.76 2.29 16.94
C PHE A 411 11.57 1.07 17.42
N ILE A 412 11.43 -0.05 16.70
CA ILE A 412 12.21 -1.28 16.90
C ILE A 412 12.87 -1.64 15.57
N VAL A 413 14.11 -2.10 15.63
CA VAL A 413 14.84 -2.64 14.47
C VAL A 413 14.98 -4.14 14.64
N GLU A 414 14.53 -4.88 13.62
CA GLU A 414 14.65 -6.33 13.53
C GLU A 414 15.51 -6.69 12.33
N ALA A 415 16.38 -7.68 12.49
CA ALA A 415 17.29 -8.13 11.43
C ALA A 415 17.24 -9.65 11.31
N GLY A 416 17.31 -10.12 10.06
CA GLY A 416 17.46 -11.53 9.73
C GLY A 416 18.56 -11.68 8.69
N VAL A 417 19.47 -12.63 8.91
CA VAL A 417 20.54 -12.99 7.98
C VAL A 417 20.42 -14.46 7.64
N SER A 418 20.48 -14.79 6.36
CA SER A 418 20.47 -16.16 5.88
C SER A 418 21.58 -16.42 4.88
N VAL A 419 22.16 -17.62 4.93
CA VAL A 419 23.20 -18.08 4.00
C VAL A 419 22.62 -19.20 3.13
N GLY A 420 22.92 -19.16 1.83
CA GLY A 420 22.31 -20.04 0.85
C GLY A 420 20.88 -19.61 0.51
N GLY A 421 20.08 -20.57 0.03
CA GLY A 421 18.68 -20.35 -0.29
C GLY A 421 18.32 -20.60 -1.75
N LYS A 422 17.04 -20.87 -1.98
CA LYS A 422 16.47 -21.11 -3.30
C LYS A 422 16.06 -19.79 -3.96
N ASP A 423 16.38 -19.64 -5.25
CA ASP A 423 15.98 -18.50 -6.08
C ASP A 423 16.48 -17.14 -5.55
N VAL A 424 17.68 -17.12 -4.94
CA VAL A 424 18.40 -15.90 -4.54
C VAL A 424 19.60 -15.68 -5.46
N LYS A 425 19.91 -14.41 -5.77
CA LYS A 425 21.04 -14.07 -6.63
C LYS A 425 22.36 -14.29 -5.88
N GLN A 426 23.44 -14.61 -6.60
CA GLN A 426 24.77 -14.66 -6.01
C GLN A 426 25.16 -13.28 -5.46
N GLY A 427 25.72 -13.25 -4.25
CA GLY A 427 26.13 -12.03 -3.55
C GLY A 427 25.15 -11.60 -2.47
N LEU A 428 25.28 -10.34 -2.02
CA LEU A 428 24.46 -9.80 -0.93
C LEU A 428 23.08 -9.38 -1.44
N ASN A 429 22.03 -10.05 -0.97
CA ASN A 429 20.64 -9.69 -1.25
C ASN A 429 20.06 -9.00 -0.02
N ILE A 430 19.57 -7.77 -0.18
CA ILE A 430 19.05 -6.96 0.92
C ILE A 430 17.54 -6.83 0.75
N PHE A 431 16.78 -7.45 1.66
CA PHE A 431 15.33 -7.29 1.77
C PHE A 431 15.03 -6.26 2.85
N ARG A 432 14.18 -5.29 2.54
CA ARG A 432 13.86 -4.16 3.42
C ARG A 432 12.40 -4.17 3.77
N PHE A 433 12.11 -3.88 5.03
CA PHE A 433 10.76 -3.82 5.55
C PHE A 433 10.58 -2.56 6.40
N ALA A 434 9.40 -1.94 6.30
CA ALA A 434 8.97 -0.90 7.22
C ALA A 434 7.54 -1.22 7.67
N ASN A 435 7.26 -1.24 8.97
CA ASN A 435 5.96 -1.62 9.53
C ASN A 435 5.37 -2.90 8.92
N ARG A 436 6.21 -3.93 8.73
CA ARG A 436 5.83 -5.22 8.09
C ARG A 436 5.39 -5.10 6.62
N ILE A 437 5.84 -4.06 5.91
CA ILE A 437 5.67 -3.87 4.46
C ILE A 437 7.02 -4.01 3.73
N PRO A 438 7.12 -4.86 2.69
CA PRO A 438 8.28 -4.93 1.81
C PRO A 438 8.53 -3.65 1.02
N LEU A 439 9.78 -3.17 1.01
CA LEU A 439 10.21 -2.00 0.25
C LEU A 439 11.01 -2.43 -1.00
N LEU A 440 10.34 -2.52 -2.14
CA LEU A 440 10.96 -2.98 -3.40
C LEU A 440 11.66 -1.89 -4.22
N PHE A 441 11.28 -0.62 -4.07
CA PHE A 441 11.79 0.49 -4.88
C PHE A 441 12.81 1.33 -4.11
N GLU A 442 13.61 2.11 -4.85
CA GLU A 442 14.53 3.13 -4.31
C GLU A 442 15.61 2.60 -3.34
N GLN A 443 16.10 1.38 -3.60
CA GLN A 443 17.04 0.70 -2.71
C GLN A 443 18.36 1.46 -2.47
N GLY A 444 18.89 2.19 -3.46
CA GLY A 444 20.21 2.83 -3.36
C GLY A 444 20.29 4.01 -2.36
N GLY A 445 19.17 4.67 -2.09
CA GLY A 445 19.09 5.77 -1.12
C GLY A 445 18.82 5.32 0.31
N ASP A 446 18.39 4.07 0.48
CA ASP A 446 17.83 3.58 1.74
C ASP A 446 18.89 3.36 2.83
N VAL A 447 18.56 3.75 4.07
CA VAL A 447 19.45 3.65 5.23
C VAL A 447 19.84 2.20 5.57
N VAL A 448 18.94 1.24 5.39
CA VAL A 448 19.20 -0.19 5.63
C VAL A 448 20.19 -0.68 4.58
N THR A 449 19.95 -0.37 3.30
CA THR A 449 20.87 -0.76 2.21
C THR A 449 22.26 -0.18 2.42
N ARG A 450 22.35 1.13 2.70
CA ARG A 450 23.63 1.82 2.91
C ARG A 450 24.37 1.27 4.11
N THR A 451 23.66 0.93 5.19
CA THR A 451 24.27 0.32 6.38
C THR A 451 24.81 -1.07 6.07
N ALA A 452 24.01 -1.91 5.41
CA ALA A 452 24.42 -3.26 5.04
C ALA A 452 25.67 -3.25 4.13
N LEU A 453 25.66 -2.47 3.04
CA LEU A 453 26.79 -2.38 2.10
C LEU A 453 28.09 -1.81 2.69
N LYS A 454 28.00 -1.05 3.80
CA LYS A 454 29.17 -0.46 4.45
C LYS A 454 29.78 -1.37 5.53
N ARG A 455 28.98 -2.27 6.10
CA ARG A 455 29.32 -3.02 7.32
C ARG A 455 29.44 -4.53 7.08
N ILE A 456 28.90 -5.03 5.97
CA ILE A 456 28.93 -6.42 5.51
C ILE A 456 29.67 -6.41 4.17
#